data_AF-A0A852L2J5-F1
#
_entry.id   AF-A0A852L2J5-F1
#
_cell.length_a   1.000
_cell.length_b   1.000
_cell.length_c   1.000
_cell.angle_alpha   90.00
_cell.angle_beta   90.00
_cell.angle_gamma   90.00
#
_symmetry.space_group_name_H-M   'P 1'
#
loop_
_entity.id
_entity.type
_entity.pdbx_description
1 polymer ?
#
loop_
_entity_poly.entity_id
_entity_poly.type
_entity_poly.pdbx_seq_one_letter_code
_entity_poly.pdbx_strand_id
1 'polypeptide(L)'
;PRPRPPDPRADLDGIVSLAKALLSDTKAFLALLKSRFPAEGEHKLESLPVLSMSALELANIQAAAALGRLSGDLQRYRRHVEWLRRAGPALRPLEPELTALSGRLDRLLRRLDHLV
;
A
#
# COMPACT_ATOMS: atom_id res chain seq x y z
N PRO A 1 -13.98 18.94 30.60
CA PRO A 1 -14.42 17.76 29.84
C PRO A 1 -13.21 16.88 29.45
N ARG A 2 -13.14 15.63 29.93
CA ARG A 2 -12.10 14.69 29.45
C ARG A 2 -12.42 14.27 28.01
N PRO A 3 -11.44 14.26 27.09
CA PRO A 3 -11.66 13.71 25.75
C PRO A 3 -12.10 12.25 25.86
N ARG A 4 -13.11 11.86 25.08
CA ARG A 4 -13.54 10.47 24.98
C ARG A 4 -12.38 9.66 24.36
N PRO A 5 -12.01 8.48 24.91
CA PRO A 5 -10.98 7.67 24.31
C PRO A 5 -11.38 7.30 22.87
N PRO A 6 -10.41 7.26 21.93
CA PRO A 6 -10.66 6.91 20.54
C PRO A 6 -11.24 5.48 20.43
N ASP A 7 -12.19 5.29 19.51
CA ASP A 7 -12.81 3.99 19.26
C ASP A 7 -11.93 3.18 18.30
N PRO A 8 -11.33 2.05 18.75
CA PRO A 8 -10.44 1.25 17.92
C PRO A 8 -11.13 0.69 16.66
N ARG A 9 -12.46 0.54 16.66
CA ARG A 9 -13.20 0.10 15.47
C ARG A 9 -13.22 1.18 14.39
N ALA A 10 -13.43 2.44 14.79
CA ALA A 10 -13.43 3.56 13.87
C ALA A 10 -12.05 3.76 13.21
N ASP A 11 -10.96 3.51 13.96
CA ASP A 11 -9.61 3.57 13.41
C ASP A 11 -9.34 2.45 12.39
N LEU A 12 -9.78 1.23 12.67
CA LEU A 12 -9.69 0.10 11.74
C LEU A 12 -10.52 0.32 10.48
N ASP A 13 -11.74 0.82 10.59
CA ASP A 13 -12.59 1.16 9.43
C ASP A 13 -11.94 2.22 8.55
N GLY A 14 -11.31 3.24 9.16
CA GLY A 14 -10.52 4.24 8.47
C GLY A 14 -9.35 3.64 7.68
N ILE A 15 -8.64 2.68 8.27
CA ILE A 15 -7.53 1.96 7.61
C ILE A 15 -8.04 1.10 6.46
N VAL A 16 -9.13 0.35 6.66
CA VAL A 16 -9.74 -0.47 5.62
C VAL A 16 -10.19 0.39 4.44
N SER A 17 -10.79 1.56 4.71
CA SER A 17 -11.17 2.52 3.68
C SER A 17 -9.96 3.03 2.89
N LEU A 18 -8.89 3.43 3.57
CA LEU A 18 -7.64 3.84 2.92
C LEU A 18 -7.00 2.72 2.10
N ALA A 19 -7.00 1.48 2.61
CA ALA A 19 -6.48 0.32 1.92
C ALA A 19 -7.27 -0.01 0.65
N LYS A 20 -8.62 0.05 0.71
CA LYS A 20 -9.49 -0.12 -0.46
C LYS A 20 -9.23 0.94 -1.52
N ALA A 21 -9.07 2.19 -1.09
CA ALA A 21 -8.80 3.28 -2.02
C ALA A 21 -7.39 3.18 -2.63
N LEU A 22 -6.38 2.75 -1.86
CA LEU A 22 -5.04 2.47 -2.37
C LEU A 22 -5.07 1.33 -3.39
N LEU A 23 -5.81 0.26 -3.12
CA LEU A 23 -5.99 -0.84 -4.07
C LEU A 23 -6.64 -0.35 -5.38
N SER A 24 -7.63 0.53 -5.30
CA SER A 24 -8.26 1.14 -6.49
C SER A 24 -7.25 1.95 -7.30
N ASP A 25 -6.47 2.82 -6.64
CA ASP A 25 -5.45 3.64 -7.30
C ASP A 25 -4.36 2.76 -7.95
N THR A 26 -3.93 1.68 -7.29
CA THR A 26 -2.96 0.72 -7.85
C THR A 26 -3.49 0.03 -9.10
N LYS A 27 -4.78 -0.36 -9.11
CA LYS A 27 -5.41 -0.98 -10.29
C LYS A 27 -5.47 0.00 -11.46
N ALA A 28 -5.86 1.25 -11.20
CA ALA A 28 -5.91 2.30 -12.21
C ALA A 28 -4.51 2.59 -12.77
N PHE A 29 -3.50 2.73 -11.90
CA PHE A 29 -2.11 2.92 -12.28
C PHE A 29 -1.60 1.76 -13.15
N LEU A 30 -1.89 0.51 -12.77
CA LEU A 30 -1.47 -0.67 -13.55
C LEU A 30 -2.10 -0.68 -14.95
N ALA A 31 -3.38 -0.33 -15.07
CA ALA A 31 -4.06 -0.24 -16.36
C ALA A 31 -3.40 0.82 -17.25
N LEU A 32 -3.11 2.01 -16.70
CA LEU A 32 -2.44 3.09 -17.41
C LEU A 32 -1.02 2.68 -17.82
N LEU A 33 -0.25 2.07 -16.91
CA LEU A 33 1.09 1.55 -17.18
C LEU A 33 1.07 0.58 -18.37
N LYS A 34 0.17 -0.41 -18.37
CA LYS A 34 0.05 -1.38 -19.46
C LYS A 34 -0.36 -0.75 -20.80
N SER A 35 -1.20 0.28 -20.77
CA SER A 35 -1.59 0.99 -22.00
C SER A 35 -0.45 1.78 -22.64
N ARG A 36 0.51 2.27 -21.83
CA ARG A 36 1.65 3.07 -22.28
C ARG A 36 2.88 2.20 -22.57
N PHE A 37 3.04 1.14 -21.81
CA PHE A 37 4.16 0.20 -21.85
C PHE A 37 3.59 -1.23 -21.91
N PRO A 38 3.13 -1.66 -23.10
CA PRO A 38 2.64 -3.01 -23.27
C PRO A 38 3.79 -3.98 -23.00
N ALA A 39 3.58 -4.88 -22.05
CA ALA A 39 4.54 -5.90 -21.68
C ALA A 39 3.80 -7.24 -21.50
N GLU A 40 4.38 -8.30 -22.04
CA GLU A 40 3.84 -9.65 -21.95
C GLU A 40 4.48 -10.43 -20.81
N GLY A 41 3.70 -11.31 -20.18
CA GLY A 41 4.15 -12.18 -19.10
C GLY A 41 4.03 -11.57 -17.69
N GLU A 42 4.39 -12.39 -16.69
CA GLU A 42 4.52 -11.93 -15.31
C GLU A 42 5.90 -11.33 -15.07
N HIS A 43 5.94 -10.10 -14.57
CA HIS A 43 7.18 -9.47 -14.13
C HIS A 43 7.31 -9.59 -12.61
N LYS A 44 8.45 -10.13 -12.16
CA LYS A 44 8.76 -10.31 -10.74
C LYS A 44 10.03 -9.51 -10.41
N LEU A 45 10.04 -8.94 -9.21
CA LEU A 45 11.21 -8.28 -8.64
C LEU A 45 11.57 -9.03 -7.36
N GLU A 46 12.79 -9.54 -7.27
CA GLU A 46 13.26 -10.32 -6.10
C GLU A 46 13.28 -9.48 -4.82
N SER A 47 13.36 -8.16 -4.94
CA SER A 47 13.32 -7.20 -3.84
C SER A 47 11.92 -6.95 -3.26
N LEU A 48 10.85 -7.46 -3.90
CA LEU A 48 9.49 -7.34 -3.39
C LEU A 48 9.22 -8.36 -2.27
N PRO A 49 8.42 -7.99 -1.27
CA PRO A 49 8.06 -8.93 -0.21
C PRO A 49 7.25 -10.11 -0.77
N VAL A 50 7.54 -11.31 -0.26
CA VAL A 50 6.68 -12.48 -0.49
C VAL A 50 5.40 -12.31 0.32
N LEU A 51 4.30 -12.10 -0.39
CA LEU A 51 2.98 -12.00 0.22
C LEU A 51 2.54 -13.38 0.71
N SER A 52 2.52 -13.61 2.02
CA SER A 52 1.79 -14.75 2.57
C SER A 52 0.31 -14.45 2.49
N MET A 53 -0.32 -14.93 1.42
CA MET A 53 -1.78 -14.96 1.34
C MET A 53 -2.29 -16.00 2.34
N SER A 54 -2.66 -15.56 3.53
CA SER A 54 -3.43 -16.41 4.43
C SER A 54 -4.39 -15.59 5.29
N ALA A 55 -5.59 -15.36 4.77
CA ALA A 55 -6.72 -14.96 5.60
C ALA A 55 -7.14 -16.08 6.58
N LEU A 56 -6.80 -17.34 6.27
CA LEU A 56 -7.02 -18.51 7.12
C LEU A 56 -6.15 -18.49 8.39
N GLU A 57 -4.93 -17.95 8.30
CA GLU A 57 -4.07 -17.79 9.48
C GLU A 57 -4.47 -16.60 10.35
N LEU A 58 -5.30 -15.66 9.87
CA LEU A 58 -5.75 -14.52 10.70
C LEU A 58 -6.50 -14.93 11.97
N ALA A 59 -7.16 -16.10 11.96
CA ALA A 59 -7.78 -16.64 13.17
C ALA A 59 -6.74 -17.05 14.24
N ASN A 60 -5.51 -17.37 13.82
CA ASN A 60 -4.39 -17.77 14.69
C ASN A 60 -3.31 -16.67 14.83
N ILE A 61 -3.29 -15.67 13.95
CA ILE A 61 -2.36 -14.54 13.99
C ILE A 61 -2.89 -13.48 14.94
N GLN A 62 -2.05 -13.07 15.90
CA GLN A 62 -2.32 -11.89 16.71
C GLN A 62 -2.44 -10.67 15.81
N ALA A 63 -3.53 -9.90 15.93
CA ALA A 63 -3.81 -8.74 15.06
C ALA A 63 -2.62 -7.76 14.98
N ALA A 64 -1.91 -7.54 16.09
CA ALA A 64 -0.70 -6.71 16.12
C ALA A 64 0.43 -7.25 15.21
N ALA A 65 0.67 -8.56 15.20
CA ALA A 65 1.66 -9.18 14.33
C ALA A 65 1.28 -9.08 12.85
N ALA A 66 -0.01 -9.26 12.52
CA ALA A 66 -0.52 -9.06 11.16
C ALA A 66 -0.33 -7.62 10.68
N LEU A 67 -0.67 -6.64 11.53
CA LEU A 67 -0.52 -5.21 11.22
C LEU A 67 0.95 -4.81 11.10
N GLY A 68 1.82 -5.30 11.98
CA GLY A 68 3.27 -5.07 11.90
C GLY A 68 3.87 -5.62 10.62
N ARG A 69 3.46 -6.83 10.20
CA ARG A 69 3.89 -7.42 8.93
C ARG A 69 3.39 -6.60 7.73
N LEU A 70 2.11 -6.23 7.72
CA LEU A 70 1.53 -5.38 6.68
C LEU A 70 2.26 -4.04 6.56
N SER A 71 2.57 -3.39 7.68
CA SER A 71 3.36 -2.15 7.70
C SER A 71 4.74 -2.37 7.07
N GLY A 72 5.45 -3.45 7.45
CA GLY A 72 6.75 -3.80 6.87
C GLY A 72 6.71 -4.02 5.34
N ASP A 73 5.67 -4.70 4.85
CA ASP A 73 5.48 -4.94 3.43
C ASP A 73 5.14 -3.64 2.68
N LEU A 74 4.24 -2.81 3.21
CA LEU A 74 3.89 -1.51 2.64
C LEU A 74 5.08 -0.54 2.61
N GLN A 75 5.96 -0.57 3.62
CA GLN A 75 7.20 0.21 3.61
C GLN A 75 8.17 -0.25 2.51
N ARG A 76 8.25 -1.56 2.24
CA ARG A 76 9.01 -2.08 1.08
C ARG A 76 8.41 -1.56 -0.22
N TYR A 77 7.10 -1.64 -0.40
CA TYR A 77 6.43 -1.08 -1.58
C TYR A 77 6.66 0.43 -1.72
N ARG A 78 6.67 1.20 -0.62
CA ARG A 78 6.96 2.64 -0.65
C ARG A 78 8.33 2.92 -1.26
N ARG A 79 9.37 2.20 -0.83
CA ARG A 79 10.72 2.35 -1.40
C ARG A 79 10.76 2.04 -2.90
N HIS A 80 9.98 1.08 -3.37
CA HIS A 80 9.90 0.76 -4.80
C HIS A 80 9.15 1.84 -5.59
N VAL A 81 8.07 2.41 -5.04
CA VAL A 81 7.37 3.54 -5.66
C VAL A 81 8.29 4.76 -5.73
N GLU A 82 9.04 5.06 -4.68
CA GLU A 82 10.05 6.13 -4.68
C GLU A 82 11.15 5.88 -5.72
N TRP A 83 11.64 4.65 -5.83
CA TRP A 83 12.60 4.26 -6.86
C TRP A 83 12.03 4.44 -8.28
N LEU A 84 10.78 4.02 -8.52
CA LEU A 84 10.09 4.24 -9.80
C LEU A 84 9.98 5.73 -10.12
N ARG A 85 9.64 6.58 -9.15
CA ARG A 85 9.60 8.05 -9.36
C ARG A 85 10.94 8.62 -9.80
N ARG A 86 12.05 8.00 -9.41
CA ARG A 86 13.41 8.39 -9.80
C ARG A 86 13.86 7.80 -11.14
N ALA A 87 13.11 6.86 -11.73
CA ALA A 87 13.46 6.21 -13.00
C ALA A 87 13.43 7.17 -14.22
N GLY A 88 13.07 8.44 -14.01
CA GLY A 88 13.34 9.50 -14.96
C GLY A 88 12.24 9.73 -16.00
N PRO A 89 12.56 10.37 -17.13
CA PRO A 89 11.57 10.89 -18.09
C PRO A 89 10.63 9.84 -18.69
N ALA A 90 11.06 8.57 -18.72
CA ALA A 90 10.27 7.48 -19.27
C ALA A 90 8.90 7.34 -18.58
N LEU A 91 8.82 7.58 -17.27
CA LEU A 91 7.57 7.47 -16.51
C LEU A 91 6.83 8.80 -16.34
N ARG A 92 7.28 9.88 -16.99
CA ARG A 92 6.62 11.21 -16.93
C ARG A 92 5.11 11.15 -17.19
N PRO A 93 4.59 10.36 -18.16
CA PRO A 93 3.14 10.27 -18.39
C PRO A 93 2.34 9.64 -17.24
N LEU A 94 3.01 9.03 -16.26
CA LEU A 94 2.41 8.35 -15.12
C LEU A 94 2.69 9.07 -13.79
N GLU A 95 3.43 10.18 -13.83
CA GLU A 95 3.90 10.90 -12.65
C GLU A 95 2.76 11.41 -11.73
N PRO A 96 1.63 11.92 -12.25
CA PRO A 96 0.50 12.34 -11.41
C PRO A 96 -0.08 11.17 -10.61
N GLU A 97 -0.34 10.04 -11.26
CA GLU A 97 -0.90 8.84 -10.64
C GLU A 97 0.09 8.21 -9.66
N LEU A 98 1.38 8.19 -10.02
CA LEU A 98 2.44 7.71 -9.15
C LEU A 98 2.60 8.57 -7.89
N THR A 99 2.41 9.89 -8.02
CA THR A 99 2.42 10.84 -6.89
C THR A 99 1.19 10.63 -5.99
N ALA A 100 0.01 10.46 -6.58
CA ALA A 100 -1.22 10.18 -5.83
C ALA A 100 -1.12 8.86 -5.06
N LEU A 101 -0.61 7.81 -5.72
CA LEU A 101 -0.38 6.49 -5.14
C LEU A 101 0.60 6.58 -3.95
N SER A 102 1.73 7.26 -4.14
CA SER A 102 2.74 7.50 -3.09
C SER A 102 2.12 8.23 -1.89
N GLY A 103 1.38 9.32 -2.13
CA GLY A 103 0.74 10.08 -1.07
C GLY A 103 -0.31 9.29 -0.28
N ARG A 104 -1.06 8.40 -0.95
CA ARG A 104 -2.04 7.55 -0.28
C ARG A 104 -1.38 6.43 0.52
N LEU A 105 -0.32 5.82 -0.02
CA LEU A 105 0.49 4.84 0.68
C LEU A 105 1.09 5.42 1.96
N ASP A 106 1.63 6.65 1.91
CA ASP A 106 2.16 7.34 3.09
C ASP A 106 1.08 7.62 4.15
N ARG A 107 -0.12 7.98 3.72
CA ARG A 107 -1.25 8.18 4.65
C ARG A 107 -1.66 6.88 5.33
N LEU A 108 -1.68 5.77 4.59
CA LEU A 108 -2.00 4.45 5.14
C LEU A 108 -0.93 4.00 6.14
N LEU A 109 0.35 4.12 5.78
CA LEU A 109 1.48 3.80 6.66
C LEU A 109 1.41 4.58 7.98
N ARG A 110 1.22 5.91 7.91
CA ARG A 110 1.05 6.73 9.12
C ARG A 110 -0.12 6.28 9.97
N ARG A 111 -1.23 5.81 9.39
CA ARG A 111 -2.38 5.31 10.16
C ARG A 111 -2.08 3.96 10.83
N LEU A 112 -1.37 3.08 10.15
CA LEU A 112 -0.90 1.81 10.71
C LEU A 112 0.09 2.03 11.86
N ASP A 113 1.01 2.97 11.72
CA ASP A 113 1.99 3.31 12.78
C ASP A 113 1.35 3.87 14.06
N HIS A 114 0.11 4.40 13.99
CA HIS A 114 -0.63 4.80 15.20
C HIS A 114 -1.32 3.63 15.91
N LEU A 115 -1.43 2.47 15.25
CA LEU A 115 -2.08 1.27 15.81
C LEU A 115 -1.10 0.22 16.35
N VAL A 116 0.18 0.33 16.01
CA VAL A 116 1.27 -0.59 16.39
C VAL A 116 2.15 0.07 17.43
#